data_AF-A0A6P1AE58-F1
#
_entry.id   AF-A0A6P1AE58-F1
#
_cell.length_a   1.000
_cell.length_b   1.000
_cell.length_c   1.000
_cell.angle_alpha   90.00
_cell.angle_beta   90.00
_cell.angle_gamma   90.00
#
_symmetry.space_group_name_H-M   'P 1'
#
loop_
_entity.id
_entity.type
_entity.pdbx_description
1 polymer ?
#
loop_
_entity_poly.entity_id
_entity_poly.type
_entity_poly.pdbx_seq_one_letter_code
_entity_poly.pdbx_strand_id
1 'polypeptide(L)' 'MSPKPNFKQMSLQQLRSYILDHRNDSEAWKEFASRPRPNAIYFDSDMSISEQKAKLQSLLESET' A
#
# COMPACT_ATOMS: atom_id res chain seq x y z
N MET A 1 -10.82 10.42 26.16
CA MET A 1 -10.18 9.76 25.00
C MET A 1 -11.23 9.54 23.95
N SER A 2 -11.04 10.05 22.73
CA SER A 2 -11.93 9.74 21.62
C SER A 2 -11.81 8.26 21.27
N PRO A 3 -12.91 7.55 20.96
CA PRO A 3 -12.85 6.14 20.61
C PRO A 3 -12.07 5.94 19.31
N LYS A 4 -11.28 4.87 19.25
CA LYS A 4 -10.48 4.53 18.07
C LYS A 4 -11.43 4.15 16.91
N PRO A 5 -11.24 4.68 15.69
CA PRO A 5 -12.11 4.35 14.57
C PRO A 5 -12.00 2.88 14.15
N ASN A 6 -13.06 2.33 13.56
CA ASN A 6 -13.02 1.00 12.96
C ASN A 6 -12.40 1.06 11.56
N PHE A 7 -11.11 0.79 11.46
CA PHE A 7 -10.38 0.86 10.19
C PHE A 7 -10.91 -0.09 9.13
N LYS A 8 -11.45 -1.26 9.51
CA LYS A 8 -12.02 -2.24 8.58
C LYS A 8 -13.23 -1.71 7.81
N GLN A 9 -13.97 -0.77 8.41
CA GLN A 9 -15.14 -0.15 7.80
C GLN A 9 -14.81 1.10 6.97
N MET A 10 -13.59 1.64 7.12
CA MET A 10 -13.14 2.77 6.32
C MET A 10 -12.82 2.35 4.89
N SER A 11 -13.13 3.20 3.92
CA SER A 11 -12.58 3.08 2.56
C SER A 11 -11.05 3.28 2.56
N LEU A 12 -10.37 2.84 1.51
CA LEU A 12 -8.92 3.07 1.34
C LEU A 12 -8.56 4.56 1.39
N GLN A 13 -9.42 5.43 0.84
CA GLN A 13 -9.19 6.88 0.85
C GLN A 13 -9.30 7.46 2.27
N GLN A 14 -10.34 7.09 3.02
CA GLN A 14 -10.51 7.53 4.41
C GLN A 14 -9.37 7.04 5.30
N LEU A 15 -8.95 5.79 5.11
CA LEU A 15 -7.84 5.22 5.87
C LEU A 15 -6.51 5.91 5.54
N ARG A 16 -6.29 6.25 4.26
CA ARG A 16 -5.12 7.05 3.84
C ARG A 16 -5.11 8.42 4.51
N SER A 17 -6.23 9.15 4.48
CA SER A 17 -6.34 10.45 5.15
C SER A 17 -6.07 10.33 6.65
N TYR A 18 -6.68 9.34 7.32
CA TYR A 18 -6.46 9.10 8.74
C TYR A 18 -4.99 8.85 9.09
N ILE A 19 -4.30 8.01 8.32
CA ILE A 19 -2.87 7.70 8.51
C ILE A 19 -1.99 8.94 8.36
N LEU A 20 -2.29 9.82 7.41
CA LEU A 20 -1.51 11.03 7.19
C LEU A 20 -1.58 11.97 8.41
N ASP A 21 -2.73 12.00 9.07
CA ASP A 21 -2.97 12.76 10.31
C ASP A 21 -2.44 12.02 11.56
N HIS A 22 -2.35 10.68 11.51
CA HIS A 22 -1.98 9.81 12.64
C HIS A 22 -0.83 8.86 12.25
N ARG A 23 0.31 9.42 11.84
CA ARG A 23 1.44 8.65 11.28
C ARG A 23 2.00 7.56 12.19
N ASN A 24 1.82 7.70 13.51
CA ASN A 24 2.30 6.75 14.52
C ASN A 24 1.29 5.63 14.83
N ASP A 25 0.09 5.65 14.25
CA ASP A 25 -0.93 4.62 14.46
C ASP A 25 -0.62 3.38 13.60
N SER A 26 0.20 2.49 14.17
CA SER A 26 0.64 1.26 13.50
C SER A 26 -0.51 0.32 13.13
N GLU A 27 -1.66 0.41 13.81
CA GLU A 27 -2.84 -0.42 13.51
C GLU A 27 -3.52 0.06 12.23
N ALA A 28 -3.70 1.38 12.07
CA ALA A 28 -4.22 1.97 10.85
C ALA A 28 -3.31 1.66 9.66
N TRP A 29 -1.98 1.77 9.85
CA TRP A 29 -1.00 1.44 8.81
C TRP A 29 -1.08 -0.02 8.38
N LYS A 30 -1.14 -0.97 9.33
CA LYS A 30 -1.27 -2.40 9.04
C LYS A 30 -2.53 -2.71 8.24
N GLU A 31 -3.67 -2.13 8.62
CA GLU A 31 -4.93 -2.30 7.89
C GLU A 31 -4.86 -1.71 6.47
N PHE A 32 -4.15 -0.60 6.27
CA PHE A 32 -3.99 0.01 4.95
C PHE A 32 -3.04 -0.78 4.03
N ALA A 33 -1.97 -1.33 4.61
CA ALA A 33 -0.96 -2.10 3.91
C ALA A 33 -1.43 -3.52 3.56
N SER A 34 -2.31 -4.11 4.37
CA SER A 34 -2.83 -5.48 4.14
C SER A 34 -3.87 -5.57 3.01
N ARG A 35 -4.46 -4.44 2.60
CA ARG A 35 -5.53 -4.44 1.60
C ARG A 35 -5.00 -4.74 0.21
N PRO A 36 -5.65 -5.68 -0.52
CA PRO A 36 -5.25 -6.02 -1.88
C PRO A 36 -5.44 -4.81 -2.81
N ARG A 37 -4.50 -4.63 -3.73
CA ARG A 37 -4.55 -3.58 -4.76
C ARG A 37 -4.40 -4.26 -6.11
N PRO A 38 -5.50 -4.49 -6.85
CA PRO A 38 -5.44 -5.26 -8.09
C PRO A 38 -4.58 -4.59 -9.17
N ASN A 39 -4.43 -3.27 -9.12
CA ASN A 39 -3.67 -2.48 -10.10
C ASN A 39 -2.32 -1.98 -9.55
N ALA A 40 -1.75 -2.64 -8.53
CA ALA A 40 -0.47 -2.25 -7.96
C ALA A 40 0.60 -3.31 -8.21
N ILE A 41 1.77 -2.85 -8.65
CA ILE A 41 2.97 -3.67 -8.77
C ILE A 41 3.80 -3.47 -7.49
N TYR A 42 4.15 -4.57 -6.84
CA TYR A 42 4.99 -4.56 -5.64
C TYR A 42 6.43 -4.91 -6.00
N PHE A 43 7.37 -4.16 -5.43
CA PHE A 43 8.81 -4.42 -5.51
C PHE A 43 9.31 -4.74 -4.11
N ASP A 44 10.18 -5.74 -4.00
CA ASP A 44 10.80 -6.07 -2.73
C ASP A 44 11.84 -4.99 -2.38
N SER A 45 11.95 -4.69 -1.09
CA SER A 45 12.76 -3.56 -0.60
C SER A 45 14.26 -3.73 -0.83
N ASP A 46 14.71 -4.97 -1.04
CA ASP A 46 16.09 -5.38 -1.30
C ASP A 46 16.42 -5.45 -2.79
N MET A 47 15.44 -5.31 -3.69
CA MET A 47 15.69 -5.28 -5.13
C MET A 47 16.52 -4.05 -5.54
N SER A 48 17.58 -4.27 -6.30
CA SER A 48 18.33 -3.20 -6.94
C SER A 48 17.50 -2.48 -8.00
N ILE A 49 17.88 -1.24 -8.33
CA ILE A 49 17.21 -0.44 -9.37
C ILE A 49 17.20 -1.16 -10.72
N SER A 50 18.27 -1.90 -11.05
CA SER A 50 18.36 -2.66 -12.30
C SER A 50 17.34 -3.80 -12.33
N GLU A 51 17.16 -4.53 -11.23
CA GLU A 51 16.17 -5.60 -11.11
C GLU A 51 14.75 -5.06 -11.14
N GLN A 52 14.50 -3.91 -10.50
CA GLN A 52 13.20 -3.23 -10.55
C GLN A 52 12.84 -2.83 -12.00
N LYS A 53 13.81 -2.30 -12.75
CA LYS A 53 13.61 -1.94 -14.17
C LYS A 53 13.31 -3.16 -15.04
N ALA A 54 14.06 -4.24 -14.88
CA ALA A 54 13.83 -5.49 -15.63
C ALA A 54 12.44 -6.07 -15.34
N LYS A 55 12.03 -6.11 -14.07
CA LYS A 55 10.69 -6.56 -13.66
C LYS A 55 9.59 -5.69 -14.26
N LEU A 56 9.75 -4.37 -14.25
CA LEU A 56 8.77 -3.45 -14.85
C LEU A 56 8.64 -3.66 -16.36
N GLN A 57 9.77 -3.80 -17.07
CA GLN A 57 9.78 -4.01 -18.52
C GLN A 57 9.08 -5.33 -18.89
N SER A 58 9.37 -6.42 -18.17
CA SER A 58 8.71 -7.71 -18.39
C SER A 58 7.18 -7.64 -18.22
N LEU A 59 6.68 -6.85 -17.26
CA LEU A 59 5.24 -6.70 -17.05
C LEU A 59 4.58 -5.94 -18.20
N LEU A 60 5.20 -4.88 -18.70
CA LEU A 60 4.70 -4.10 -19.84
C LEU A 60 4.67 -4.93 -21.13
N GLU A 61 5.68 -5.77 -21.37
CA GLU A 61 5.75 -6.64 -22.55
C GLU A 61 4.76 -7.81 -22.47
N SER A 62 4.39 -8.26 -21.26
CA SER A 62 3.41 -9.34 -21.06
C SER A 62 1.94 -8.93 -21.26
N GLU A 63 1.65 -7.64 -21.34
CA GLU A 63 0.30 -7.11 -21.63
C GLU A 63 0.02 -6.96 -23.14
N THR A 64 1.00 -7.25 -24.01
CA THR A 64 0.87 -7.30 -25.49
C THR A 64 0.71 -8.70 -26.02
#